data_AF-A0A6S6TCZ8-F1
#
_entry.id   AF-A0A6S6TCZ8-F1
#
_cell.length_a   1.000
_cell.length_b   1.000
_cell.length_c   1.000
_cell.angle_alpha   90.00
_cell.angle_beta   90.00
_cell.angle_gamma   90.00
#
_symmetry.space_group_name_H-M   'P 1'
#
loop_
_entity.id
_entity.type
_entity.pdbx_description
1 polymer ?
#
loop_
_entity_poly.entity_id
_entity_poly.type
_entity_poly.pdbx_seq_one_letter_code
_entity_poly.pdbx_strand_id
1 'polypeptide(L)' 'MKKIDKKELILWIKRILGFMAMGLWLFVIYEISQMSVSFMEQAPYCMGSTMLIFLSLTFTYKGLDYWNKKKNF' A
#
# COMPACT_ATOMS: atom_id res chain seq x y z
N MET A 1 5.56 28.43 15.90
CA MET A 1 5.58 27.14 15.16
C MET A 1 4.55 26.21 15.79
N LYS A 2 3.51 25.81 15.04
CA LYS A 2 2.42 24.95 15.52
C LYS A 2 3.00 23.54 15.76
N LYS A 3 2.90 23.01 16.99
CA LYS A 3 3.36 21.64 17.30
C LYS A 3 2.49 20.67 16.51
N ILE A 4 3.00 20.19 15.39
CA ILE A 4 2.31 19.15 14.60
C ILE A 4 2.25 17.91 15.49
N ASP A 5 1.04 17.46 15.78
CA ASP A 5 0.83 16.29 16.62
C ASP A 5 1.38 15.07 15.89
N LYS A 6 2.30 14.32 16.51
CA LYS A 6 2.93 13.15 15.89
C LYS A 6 1.89 12.12 15.46
N LYS A 7 0.74 12.05 16.16
CA LYS A 7 -0.39 11.19 15.79
C LYS A 7 -1.02 11.64 14.48
N GLU A 8 -1.20 12.94 14.28
CA GLU A 8 -1.78 13.52 13.07
C GLU A 8 -0.86 13.30 11.86
N LEU A 9 0.46 13.45 12.05
CA LEU A 9 1.48 13.17 11.03
C LEU A 9 1.46 11.70 10.56
N ILE A 10 1.39 10.76 11.50
CA ILE A 10 1.34 9.33 11.18
C ILE A 10 0.05 8.97 10.44
N LEU A 11 -1.07 9.60 10.81
CA LEU A 11 -2.36 9.41 10.15
C LEU A 11 -2.30 9.92 8.69
N TRP A 12 -1.65 11.06 8.46
CA TRP A 12 -1.41 11.58 7.11
C TRP A 12 -0.50 10.68 6.28
N ILE A 13 0.60 10.18 6.84
CA ILE A 13 1.51 9.25 6.15
C ILE A 13 0.76 7.98 5.73
N LYS A 14 -0.03 7.42 6.64
CA LYS A 14 -0.88 6.24 6.38
C LYS A 14 -1.87 6.49 5.24
N ARG A 15 -2.46 7.68 5.18
CA ARG A 15 -3.42 8.08 4.14
C ARG A 15 -2.76 8.22 2.77
N ILE A 16 -1.59 8.86 2.72
CA ILE A 16 -0.78 9.00 1.50
C ILE A 16 -0.33 7.61 1.00
N LEU A 17 0.12 6.75 1.91
CA LEU A 17 0.55 5.40 1.58
C LEU A 17 -0.61 4.56 0.99
N GLY A 18 -1.80 4.68 1.54
CA GLY A 18 -3.01 4.06 0.99
C GLY A 18 -3.33 4.56 -0.42
N PHE A 19 -3.26 5.87 -0.65
CA PHE A 19 -3.46 6.47 -1.96
C PHE A 19 -2.43 5.99 -3.00
N MET A 20 -1.15 5.96 -2.63
CA MET A 20 -0.07 5.47 -3.51
C MET A 20 -0.26 4.00 -3.87
N ALA A 21 -0.60 3.15 -2.90
CA ALA A 21 -0.82 1.74 -3.15
C ALA A 21 -2.04 1.49 -4.04
N MET A 22 -3.11 2.27 -3.88
CA MET A 22 -4.28 2.20 -4.77
C MET A 22 -3.92 2.61 -6.20
N GLY A 23 -3.14 3.69 -6.36
CA GLY A 23 -2.65 4.11 -7.67
C GLY A 23 -1.75 3.07 -8.33
N LEU A 24 -0.84 2.47 -7.56
CA LEU A 24 0.03 1.38 -8.02
C LEU A 24 -0.80 0.15 -8.44
N TRP A 25 -1.83 -0.19 -7.67
CA TRP A 25 -2.71 -1.31 -8.00
C TRP A 25 -3.49 -1.09 -9.30
N LEU A 26 -4.07 0.10 -9.49
CA LEU A 26 -4.75 0.47 -10.74
C LEU A 26 -3.78 0.45 -11.93
N PHE A 27 -2.55 0.92 -11.74
CA PHE A 27 -1.52 0.88 -12.78
C PHE A 27 -1.18 -0.55 -13.17
N VAL A 28 -1.00 -1.45 -12.21
CA VAL A 28 -0.72 -2.87 -12.49
C VAL A 28 -1.89 -3.54 -13.20
N ILE A 29 -3.13 -3.26 -12.80
CA ILE A 29 -4.33 -3.77 -13.50
C ILE A 29 -4.35 -3.29 -14.96
N TYR A 30 -4.04 -2.01 -15.18
CA TYR A 30 -3.99 -1.44 -16.52
C TYR A 30 -2.95 -2.16 -17.39
N GLU A 31 -1.73 -2.33 -16.90
CA GLU A 31 -0.67 -3.06 -17.60
C GLU A 31 -1.08 -4.51 -17.91
N ILE A 32 -1.70 -5.21 -16.96
CA ILE A 32 -2.19 -6.58 -17.17
C ILE A 32 -3.29 -6.61 -18.24
N SER A 33 -4.19 -5.64 -18.25
CA SER A 33 -5.29 -5.56 -19.22
C SER A 33 -4.83 -5.33 -20.65
N GLN A 34 -3.64 -4.73 -20.84
CA GLN A 34 -3.03 -4.52 -22.15
C GLN A 34 -2.33 -5.77 -22.68
N MET A 35 -2.15 -6.82 -21.87
CA MET A 35 -1.51 -8.05 -22.31
C MET A 35 -2.46 -8.89 -23.18
N SER A 36 -1.96 -9.40 -24.30
CA SER A 36 -2.73 -10.24 -25.24
C SER A 36 -2.78 -11.73 -24.86
N VAL A 37 -2.51 -12.06 -23.59
CA VAL A 37 -2.51 -13.44 -23.07
C VAL A 37 -3.90 -13.86 -22.60
N SER A 38 -4.13 -15.17 -22.52
CA SER A 38 -5.42 -15.73 -22.08
C SER A 38 -5.74 -15.34 -20.63
N PHE A 39 -7.03 -15.28 -20.27
CA PHE A 39 -7.45 -14.93 -18.91
C PHE A 39 -6.88 -15.88 -17.84
N MET A 40 -6.68 -17.17 -18.16
CA MET A 40 -6.07 -18.13 -17.23
C MET A 40 -4.61 -17.81 -16.91
N GLU A 41 -3.89 -17.19 -17.85
CA GLU A 41 -2.52 -16.74 -17.64
C GLU A 41 -2.49 -15.38 -16.95
N GLN A 42 -3.44 -14.47 -17.22
CA GLN A 42 -3.51 -13.14 -16.57
C GLN A 42 -3.94 -13.19 -15.11
N ALA A 43 -4.89 -14.06 -14.76
CA ALA A 43 -5.46 -14.16 -13.42
C ALA A 43 -4.41 -14.33 -12.30
N PRO A 44 -3.42 -15.25 -12.40
CA PRO A 44 -2.40 -15.39 -11.37
C PRO A 44 -1.50 -14.15 -11.23
N TYR A 45 -1.20 -13.41 -12.31
CA TYR A 45 -0.46 -12.14 -12.21
C TYR A 45 -1.26 -11.06 -11.49
N CYS A 46 -2.55 -10.96 -11.78
CA CYS A 46 -3.45 -10.02 -11.10
C CYS A 46 -3.58 -10.36 -9.61
N MET A 47 -3.81 -11.64 -9.28
CA MET A 47 -3.91 -12.07 -7.88
C MET A 47 -2.59 -11.89 -7.12
N GLY A 48 -1.47 -12.32 -7.71
CA GLY A 48 -0.15 -12.23 -7.08
C GLY A 48 0.30 -10.79 -6.84
N SER A 49 0.12 -9.91 -7.84
CA SER A 49 0.45 -8.49 -7.69
C SER A 49 -0.41 -7.80 -6.64
N THR A 50 -1.72 -8.06 -6.64
CA THR A 50 -2.63 -7.53 -5.63
C THR A 50 -2.21 -7.98 -4.23
N MET A 51 -1.92 -9.27 -4.07
CA MET A 51 -1.50 -9.82 -2.78
C MET A 51 -0.19 -9.19 -2.29
N LEU A 52 0.80 -8.99 -3.17
CA LEU A 52 2.05 -8.32 -2.82
C LEU A 52 1.82 -6.87 -2.40
N ILE A 53 1.02 -6.11 -3.14
CA ILE A 53 0.72 -4.70 -2.83
C ILE A 53 0.04 -4.60 -1.45
N PHE A 54 -0.98 -5.42 -1.18
CA PHE A 54 -1.67 -5.43 0.10
C PHE A 54 -0.78 -5.90 1.26
N LEU A 55 0.12 -6.85 1.01
CA LEU A 55 1.04 -7.35 2.02
C LEU A 55 2.09 -6.30 2.38
N SER A 56 2.68 -5.63 1.39
CA SER A 56 3.58 -4.49 1.60
C SER A 56 2.90 -3.34 2.32
N LEU A 57 1.64 -3.04 1.96
CA LEU A 57 0.84 -2.03 2.65
C LEU A 57 0.66 -2.40 4.12
N THR A 58 0.23 -3.64 4.39
CA THR A 58 -0.02 -4.15 5.74
C THR A 58 1.25 -4.12 6.61
N PHE A 59 2.37 -4.54 6.04
CA PHE A 59 3.66 -4.53 6.74
C PHE A 59 4.09 -3.10 7.09
N THR A 60 4.00 -2.18 6.13
CA THR A 60 4.34 -0.77 6.35
C THR A 60 3.41 -0.12 7.38
N TYR A 61 2.11 -0.40 7.33
CA TYR A 61 1.12 0.17 8.25
C TYR A 61 1.34 -0.31 9.69
N LYS A 62 1.54 -1.63 9.88
CA LYS A 62 1.86 -2.22 11.19
C LYS A 62 3.24 -1.79 11.69
N GLY A 63 4.22 -1.67 10.79
CA GLY A 63 5.56 -1.18 11.10
C GLY A 63 5.55 0.25 11.63
N LEU A 64 4.79 1.15 10.99
CA LEU A 64 4.57 2.52 11.48
C LEU A 64 3.92 2.55 12.86
N ASP A 65 2.91 1.69 13.10
CA ASP A 65 2.27 1.60 14.42
C ASP A 65 3.20 1.06 15.50
N TYR A 66 4.00 0.05 15.18
CA TYR A 66 5.00 -0.51 16.08
C TYR A 66 6.06 0.53 16.46
N TRP A 67 6.58 1.28 15.47
CA TRP A 67 7.54 2.35 15.70
C TRP A 67 6.96 3.45 16.59
N ASN A 68 5.68 3.80 16.37
CA ASN A 68 5.00 4.81 17.18
C ASN A 68 4.77 4.35 18.63
N LYS A 69 4.40 3.08 18.84
CA LYS A 69 4.26 2.50 20.18
C LYS A 69 5.60 2.43 20.92
N LYS A 70 6.67 2.03 20.23
CA LYS A 70 8.02 1.90 20.83
C LYS A 70 8.63 3.23 21.27
N LYS A 71 8.25 4.35 20.65
CA LYS A 71 8.78 5.69 20.96
C LYS A 71 8.11 6.38 22.16
N ASN A 72 7.13 5.74 22.79
CA ASN A 72 6.40 6.22 23.97
C ASN A 72 6.73 5.46 25.27
N PHE A 73 7.74 4.58 25.24
CA PHE A 73 8.42 4.00 26.40
C PHE A 73 9.85 4.54 26.44
#